data_AF-A0A9P9G5P6-F1
#
_entry.id   AF-A0A9P9G5P6-F1
#
_cell.length_a   1.000
_cell.length_b   1.000
_cell.length_c   1.000
_cell.angle_alpha   90.00
_cell.angle_beta   90.00
_cell.angle_gamma   90.00
#
_symmetry.space_group_name_H-M   'P 1'
#
loop_
_entity.id
_entity.type
_entity.pdbx_description
1 polymer ?
#
loop_
_entity_poly.entity_id
_entity_poly.type
_entity_poly.pdbx_seq_one_letter_code
_entity_poly.pdbx_strand_id
1 'polypeptide(L)'
;MSPESRRQAFCGLDSRAEIPHICLDEDERVSNDAGVTFDVDSVVAFPSNLAVVKRGVRWSPTQMTVSDLQSDLHLRSIPVTYLDANGKQHQVHRPVHQIPHYTFGRVVGFEDISLYFLFPNLYREEQKYSKLRDEGFRLWMDGILLAAIYQCYSTAHVQHYSSSYDHSRCNSTALGVEPLSQRVHPMAREHQLVYYLRPEAMADV
;
A
#
# COMPACT_ATOMS: atom_id res chain seq x y z
N MET A 1 45.10 0.05 4.35
CA MET A 1 44.97 -1.42 4.28
C MET A 1 45.72 -1.91 3.06
N SER A 2 46.59 -2.91 3.21
CA SER A 2 47.32 -3.49 2.07
C SER A 2 46.37 -4.27 1.16
N PRO A 3 46.73 -4.48 -0.12
CA PRO A 3 45.94 -5.27 -1.06
C PRO A 3 45.65 -6.69 -0.54
N GLU A 4 46.59 -7.30 0.16
CA GLU A 4 46.46 -8.64 0.75
C GLU A 4 45.43 -8.68 1.88
N SER A 5 45.46 -7.70 2.79
CA SER A 5 44.45 -7.60 3.86
C SER A 5 43.04 -7.37 3.32
N ARG A 6 42.90 -6.67 2.19
CA ARG A 6 41.60 -6.52 1.51
C ARG A 6 41.16 -7.84 0.91
N ARG A 7 42.05 -8.56 0.24
CA ARG A 7 41.73 -9.84 -0.39
C ARG A 7 41.32 -10.91 0.63
N GLN A 8 41.98 -10.95 1.78
CA GLN A 8 41.60 -11.83 2.89
C GLN A 8 40.22 -11.44 3.46
N ALA A 9 39.98 -10.16 3.70
CA ALA A 9 38.71 -9.69 4.24
C ALA A 9 37.52 -9.93 3.28
N PHE A 10 37.72 -9.77 1.96
CA PHE A 10 36.64 -9.88 0.98
C PHE A 10 36.47 -11.30 0.41
N CYS A 11 37.51 -12.14 0.42
CA CYS A 11 37.44 -13.47 -0.18
C CYS A 11 37.58 -14.61 0.83
N GLY A 12 37.89 -14.32 2.11
CA GLY A 12 38.06 -15.35 3.15
C GLY A 12 39.26 -16.29 2.94
N LEU A 13 40.16 -15.96 2.01
CA LEU A 13 41.29 -16.81 1.65
C LEU A 13 42.56 -16.36 2.39
N ASP A 14 42.97 -17.13 3.39
CA ASP A 14 44.34 -17.11 3.88
C ASP A 14 45.25 -17.85 2.89
N SER A 15 46.45 -17.32 2.65
CA SER A 15 47.43 -17.88 1.67
C SER A 15 47.94 -19.29 1.98
N ARG A 16 47.36 -19.96 2.98
CA ARG A 16 47.72 -21.31 3.47
C ARG A 16 46.53 -22.26 3.66
N ALA A 17 45.30 -21.89 3.31
CA ALA A 17 44.17 -22.79 3.42
C ALA A 17 43.96 -23.54 2.08
N GLU A 18 43.99 -24.86 2.11
CA GLU A 18 43.46 -25.69 1.03
C GLU A 18 42.06 -25.20 0.67
N ILE A 19 41.83 -24.98 -0.63
CA ILE A 19 40.55 -24.52 -1.13
C ILE A 19 39.54 -25.63 -0.83
N PRO A 20 38.45 -25.38 -0.08
CA PRO A 20 37.43 -26.39 0.12
C PRO A 20 36.83 -26.75 -1.24
N HIS A 21 37.07 -27.98 -1.68
CA HIS A 21 36.53 -28.50 -2.92
C HIS A 21 35.13 -29.07 -2.62
N ILE A 22 34.11 -28.47 -3.21
CA ILE A 22 32.75 -29.04 -3.19
C ILE A 22 32.75 -30.20 -4.19
N CYS A 23 32.76 -31.43 -3.67
CA CYS A 23 32.63 -32.64 -4.48
C CYS A 23 31.15 -33.03 -4.54
N LEU A 24 30.47 -32.66 -5.62
CA LEU A 24 29.03 -32.93 -5.81
C LEU A 24 28.70 -34.43 -5.90
N ASP A 25 29.70 -35.29 -6.11
CA ASP A 25 29.53 -36.75 -6.15
C ASP A 25 29.64 -37.42 -4.77
N GLU A 26 30.33 -36.78 -3.81
CA GLU A 26 30.49 -37.25 -2.42
C GLU A 26 29.46 -36.63 -1.46
N ASP A 27 28.88 -35.48 -1.82
CA ASP A 27 27.72 -34.93 -1.09
C ASP A 27 26.55 -35.91 -1.23
N GLU A 28 26.00 -36.35 -0.10
CA GLU A 28 24.92 -37.34 -0.03
C GLU A 28 23.86 -37.04 -1.11
N ARG A 29 23.59 -38.02 -1.99
CA ARG A 29 22.41 -38.00 -2.84
C ARG A 29 21.21 -38.10 -1.91
N VAL A 30 20.75 -36.94 -1.43
CA VAL A 30 19.53 -36.84 -0.64
C VAL A 30 18.40 -37.34 -1.54
N SER A 31 17.95 -38.57 -1.30
CA SER A 31 16.74 -39.11 -1.89
C SER A 31 15.55 -38.41 -1.23
N ASN A 32 15.36 -37.14 -1.58
CA ASN A 32 14.15 -36.43 -1.23
C ASN A 32 13.12 -36.78 -2.30
N ASP A 33 12.08 -37.51 -1.90
CA ASP A 33 10.77 -37.33 -2.54
C ASP A 33 10.54 -35.82 -2.59
N ALA A 34 10.49 -35.26 -3.81
CA ALA A 34 10.35 -33.83 -4.00
C ALA A 34 8.98 -33.40 -3.45
N GLY A 35 8.96 -32.97 -2.19
CA GLY A 35 7.80 -32.37 -1.58
C GLY A 35 7.38 -31.15 -2.38
N VAL A 36 6.09 -31.00 -2.64
CA VAL A 36 5.56 -29.78 -3.26
C VAL A 36 5.67 -28.66 -2.25
N THR A 37 6.57 -27.70 -2.50
CA THR A 37 6.68 -26.45 -1.76
C THR A 37 5.94 -25.36 -2.52
N PHE A 38 5.13 -24.57 -1.81
CA PHE A 38 4.46 -23.39 -2.37
C PHE A 38 5.19 -22.14 -1.90
N ASP A 39 5.57 -21.28 -2.85
CA ASP A 39 5.98 -19.91 -2.56
C ASP A 39 4.74 -19.01 -2.63
N VAL A 40 4.39 -18.38 -1.51
CA VAL A 40 3.22 -17.50 -1.41
C VAL A 40 3.72 -16.07 -1.30
N ASP A 41 3.64 -15.33 -2.40
CA ASP A 41 4.05 -13.92 -2.48
C ASP A 41 2.96 -12.96 -1.99
N SER A 42 1.69 -13.39 -1.97
CA SER A 42 0.55 -12.56 -1.64
C SER A 42 -0.69 -13.36 -1.22
N VAL A 43 -1.51 -12.76 -0.36
CA VAL A 43 -2.84 -13.27 0.01
C VAL A 43 -3.85 -12.17 -0.23
N VAL A 44 -4.90 -12.47 -1.01
CA VAL A 44 -5.92 -11.49 -1.39
C VAL A 44 -7.30 -12.02 -1.04
N ALA A 45 -8.17 -11.14 -0.55
CA ALA A 45 -9.57 -11.41 -0.29
C ALA A 45 -10.45 -10.27 -0.83
N PHE A 46 -11.66 -10.61 -1.29
CA PHE A 46 -12.66 -9.66 -1.77
C PHE A 46 -13.89 -9.73 -0.84
N PRO A 47 -13.81 -9.12 0.36
CA PRO A 47 -14.93 -9.14 1.28
C PRO A 47 -16.09 -8.31 0.72
N SER A 48 -17.33 -8.74 0.98
CA SER A 48 -18.53 -8.02 0.55
C SER A 48 -18.82 -6.76 1.39
N ASN A 49 -18.23 -6.66 2.58
CA ASN A 49 -18.35 -5.52 3.50
C ASN A 49 -17.15 -5.47 4.47
N LEU A 50 -17.07 -4.43 5.29
CA LEU A 50 -15.98 -4.25 6.26
C LEU A 50 -16.15 -5.04 7.56
N ALA A 51 -17.23 -5.82 7.74
CA ALA A 51 -17.44 -6.62 8.95
C ALA A 51 -16.37 -7.71 9.17
N VAL A 52 -15.61 -8.06 8.13
CA VAL A 52 -14.45 -8.95 8.23
C VAL A 52 -13.37 -8.41 9.17
N VAL A 53 -13.35 -7.09 9.38
CA VAL A 53 -12.36 -6.40 10.20
C VAL A 53 -12.81 -6.33 11.67
N LYS A 54 -12.88 -7.50 12.32
CA LYS A 54 -13.44 -7.66 13.67
C LYS A 54 -12.77 -6.85 14.79
N ARG A 55 -11.56 -6.34 14.55
CA ARG A 55 -10.79 -5.53 15.52
C ARG A 55 -10.64 -4.07 15.11
N GLY A 56 -11.29 -3.65 14.02
CA GLY A 56 -11.18 -2.31 13.49
C GLY A 56 -10.02 -2.09 12.53
N VAL A 57 -9.95 -0.89 11.96
CA VAL A 57 -9.02 -0.50 10.89
C VAL A 57 -8.21 0.70 11.38
N ARG A 58 -6.90 0.69 11.10
CA ARG A 58 -6.06 1.88 11.12
C ARG A 58 -6.19 2.60 9.78
N TRP A 59 -7.16 3.50 9.70
CA TRP A 59 -7.56 4.23 8.50
C TRP A 59 -6.62 5.38 8.20
N SER A 60 -6.17 5.51 6.96
CA SER A 60 -5.31 6.58 6.46
C SER A 60 -6.10 7.55 5.59
N PRO A 61 -6.48 8.75 6.06
CA PRO A 61 -7.39 9.67 5.37
C PRO A 61 -6.74 10.43 4.19
N THR A 62 -5.49 10.15 3.87
CA THR A 62 -4.76 10.73 2.73
C THR A 62 -4.24 9.63 1.79
N GLN A 63 -4.02 9.98 0.52
CA GLN A 63 -3.51 9.06 -0.50
C GLN A 63 -1.99 9.12 -0.59
N MET A 64 -1.32 8.43 0.33
CA MET A 64 0.14 8.34 0.34
C MET A 64 0.63 7.24 -0.60
N THR A 65 1.49 7.61 -1.55
CA THR A 65 2.02 6.70 -2.57
C THR A 65 2.82 5.53 -2.00
N VAL A 66 3.43 5.69 -0.82
CA VAL A 66 4.18 4.61 -0.13
C VAL A 66 3.29 3.42 0.27
N SER A 67 1.98 3.62 0.35
CA SER A 67 1.02 2.60 0.77
C SER A 67 0.33 1.90 -0.41
N ASP A 68 0.49 2.43 -1.62
CA ASP A 68 -0.17 1.94 -2.83
C ASP A 68 0.44 0.63 -3.32
N LEU A 69 -0.36 -0.21 -3.97
CA LEU A 69 0.11 -1.42 -4.63
C LEU A 69 1.11 -1.05 -5.73
N GLN A 70 2.36 -1.50 -5.59
CA GLN A 70 3.44 -1.20 -6.53
C GLN A 70 3.71 -2.33 -7.54
N SER A 71 3.26 -3.54 -7.25
CA SER A 71 3.57 -4.75 -8.03
C SER A 71 2.32 -5.56 -8.35
N ASP A 72 2.45 -6.45 -9.32
CA ASP A 72 1.39 -7.40 -9.63
C ASP A 72 1.11 -8.34 -8.45
N LEU A 73 -0.16 -8.69 -8.29
CA LEU A 73 -0.65 -9.69 -7.33
C LEU A 73 -0.89 -11.05 -8.00
N HIS A 74 -0.46 -11.19 -9.27
CA HIS A 74 -0.65 -12.37 -10.10
C HIS A 74 -2.12 -12.80 -10.24
N LEU A 75 -3.04 -11.85 -10.07
CA LEU A 75 -4.46 -12.03 -10.29
C LEU A 75 -4.80 -11.86 -11.77
N ARG A 76 -5.94 -12.42 -12.19
CA ARG A 76 -6.48 -12.12 -13.52
C ARG A 76 -6.74 -10.62 -13.65
N SER A 77 -6.27 -10.03 -14.74
CA SER A 77 -6.47 -8.61 -15.04
C SER A 77 -7.95 -8.24 -15.04
N ILE A 78 -8.29 -7.13 -14.39
CA ILE A 78 -9.67 -6.65 -14.22
C ILE A 78 -10.03 -5.72 -15.39
N PRO A 79 -11.25 -5.81 -15.94
CA PRO A 79 -11.71 -4.86 -16.95
C PRO A 79 -11.84 -3.45 -16.36
N VAL A 80 -11.23 -2.47 -17.03
CA VAL A 80 -11.32 -1.04 -16.72
C VAL A 80 -11.87 -0.29 -17.91
N THR A 81 -12.51 0.84 -17.64
CA THR A 81 -13.15 1.68 -18.67
C THR A 81 -12.54 3.08 -18.62
N TYR A 82 -12.25 3.66 -19.78
CA TYR A 82 -11.78 5.04 -19.90
C TYR A 82 -12.31 5.73 -21.16
N LEU A 83 -12.24 7.06 -21.16
CA LEU A 83 -12.53 7.90 -22.33
C LEU A 83 -11.21 8.35 -22.95
N ASP A 84 -11.06 8.20 -24.26
CA ASP A 84 -9.92 8.76 -24.97
C ASP A 84 -10.04 10.28 -25.17
N ALA A 85 -9.02 10.89 -25.77
CA ALA A 85 -9.00 12.32 -26.06
C ALA A 85 -10.15 12.81 -26.97
N ASN A 86 -10.79 11.91 -27.72
CA ASN A 86 -11.94 12.20 -28.58
C ASN A 86 -13.28 11.92 -27.88
N GLY A 87 -13.26 11.53 -26.60
CA GLY A 87 -14.46 11.17 -25.83
C GLY A 87 -15.04 9.80 -26.15
N LYS A 88 -14.32 8.95 -26.89
CA LYS A 88 -14.75 7.57 -27.15
C LYS A 88 -14.41 6.68 -25.96
N GLN A 89 -15.37 5.85 -25.56
CA GLN A 89 -15.20 4.89 -24.49
C GLN A 89 -14.44 3.65 -24.97
N HIS A 90 -13.46 3.22 -24.17
CA HIS A 90 -12.69 2.00 -24.37
C HIS A 90 -12.73 1.13 -23.12
N GLN A 91 -12.67 -0.18 -23.34
CA GLN A 91 -12.57 -1.17 -22.27
C GLN A 91 -11.30 -1.99 -22.48
N VAL A 92 -10.45 -2.04 -21.46
CA VAL A 92 -9.18 -2.78 -21.48
C VAL A 92 -8.99 -3.54 -20.18
N HIS A 93 -8.14 -4.55 -20.18
CA HIS A 93 -7.79 -5.29 -18.96
C HIS A 93 -6.49 -4.75 -18.35
N ARG A 94 -6.48 -4.58 -17.03
CA ARG A 94 -5.30 -4.10 -16.28
C ARG A 94 -5.06 -4.93 -15.01
N PRO A 95 -3.78 -5.16 -14.63
CA PRO A 95 -3.45 -5.76 -13.34
C PRO A 95 -3.83 -4.80 -12.20
N VAL A 96 -4.09 -5.33 -11.01
CA VAL A 96 -4.71 -4.57 -9.89
C VAL A 96 -3.91 -3.33 -9.51
N HIS A 97 -2.58 -3.41 -9.47
CA HIS A 97 -1.71 -2.27 -9.12
C HIS A 97 -1.76 -1.12 -10.13
N GLN A 98 -2.25 -1.34 -11.35
CA GLN A 98 -2.42 -0.29 -12.37
C GLN A 98 -3.82 0.33 -12.35
N ILE A 99 -4.75 -0.24 -11.59
CA ILE A 99 -6.11 0.28 -11.43
C ILE A 99 -6.06 1.40 -10.40
N PRO A 100 -6.79 2.52 -10.60
CA PRO A 100 -6.84 3.56 -9.60
C PRO A 100 -7.34 3.00 -8.29
N HIS A 101 -6.63 3.26 -7.20
CA HIS A 101 -7.01 2.76 -5.90
C HIS A 101 -6.65 3.72 -4.78
N TYR A 102 -7.26 3.47 -3.64
CA TYR A 102 -6.99 4.17 -2.40
C TYR A 102 -6.72 3.13 -1.31
N THR A 103 -5.56 3.26 -0.68
CA THR A 103 -5.20 2.46 0.48
C THR A 103 -5.97 2.98 1.70
N PHE A 104 -7.07 2.31 2.02
CA PHE A 104 -7.94 2.69 3.13
C PHE A 104 -7.19 2.59 4.45
N GLY A 105 -6.45 1.51 4.68
CA GLY A 105 -5.74 1.34 5.94
C GLY A 105 -5.33 -0.10 6.20
N ARG A 106 -4.94 -0.38 7.44
CA ARG A 106 -4.49 -1.71 7.87
C ARG A 106 -5.44 -2.33 8.87
N VAL A 107 -5.61 -3.65 8.79
CA VAL A 107 -6.46 -4.41 9.70
C VAL A 107 -5.80 -4.48 11.08
N VAL A 108 -6.53 -4.11 12.14
CA VAL A 108 -6.01 -4.21 13.50
C VAL A 108 -5.87 -5.68 13.90
N GLY A 109 -4.71 -6.03 14.44
CA GLY A 109 -4.35 -7.42 14.75
C GLY A 109 -3.75 -8.20 13.59
N PHE A 110 -3.77 -7.64 12.37
CA PHE A 110 -3.11 -8.17 11.18
C PHE A 110 -2.52 -7.02 10.37
N GLU A 111 -1.46 -6.40 10.91
CA GLU A 111 -0.94 -5.13 10.38
C GLU A 111 -0.31 -5.25 8.98
N ASP A 112 0.02 -6.47 8.56
CA ASP A 112 0.51 -6.77 7.21
C ASP A 112 -0.62 -6.81 6.16
N ILE A 113 -1.89 -6.84 6.61
CA ILE A 113 -3.06 -6.81 5.72
C ILE A 113 -3.52 -5.36 5.53
N SER A 114 -3.32 -4.87 4.30
CA SER A 114 -3.85 -3.59 3.84
C SER A 114 -5.20 -3.77 3.13
N LEU A 115 -6.09 -2.80 3.35
CA LEU A 115 -7.39 -2.69 2.68
C LEU A 115 -7.32 -1.63 1.60
N TYR A 116 -7.84 -1.97 0.41
CA TYR A 116 -7.82 -1.10 -0.76
C TYR A 116 -9.23 -0.95 -1.33
N PHE A 117 -9.59 0.28 -1.68
CA PHE A 117 -10.73 0.56 -2.55
C PHE A 117 -10.24 0.74 -3.98
N LEU A 118 -10.79 -0.04 -4.92
CA LEU A 118 -10.46 0.02 -6.34
C LEU A 118 -11.51 0.84 -7.11
N PHE A 119 -11.07 1.60 -8.12
CA PHE A 119 -11.94 2.42 -8.96
C PHE A 119 -11.73 2.14 -10.46
N PRO A 120 -12.19 0.98 -10.98
CA PRO A 120 -11.97 0.57 -12.37
C PRO A 120 -12.50 1.55 -13.43
N ASN A 121 -13.57 2.29 -13.11
CA ASN A 121 -14.20 3.25 -14.03
C ASN A 121 -13.59 4.66 -13.95
N LEU A 122 -12.58 4.86 -13.09
CA LEU A 122 -11.79 6.10 -13.03
C LEU A 122 -10.41 5.92 -13.66
N TYR A 123 -10.17 4.79 -14.34
CA TYR A 123 -8.91 4.52 -15.04
C TYR A 123 -8.69 5.54 -16.15
N ARG A 124 -7.42 5.92 -16.33
CA ARG A 124 -6.97 6.82 -17.39
C ARG A 124 -5.77 6.20 -18.07
N GLU A 125 -5.77 6.17 -19.40
CA GLU A 125 -4.69 5.53 -20.15
C GLU A 125 -3.33 6.21 -19.92
N GLU A 126 -3.34 7.54 -19.73
CA GLU A 126 -2.13 8.33 -19.50
C GLU A 126 -1.62 8.31 -18.05
N GLN A 127 -2.30 7.61 -17.13
CA GLN A 127 -1.89 7.64 -15.72
C GLN A 127 -0.58 6.88 -15.49
N LYS A 128 0.34 7.53 -14.78
CA LYS A 128 1.61 6.91 -14.35
C LYS A 128 1.53 6.25 -12.98
N TYR A 129 0.53 6.65 -12.19
CA TYR A 129 0.33 6.20 -10.82
C TYR A 129 -1.13 5.77 -10.65
N SER A 130 -1.35 4.82 -9.74
CA SER A 130 -2.68 4.34 -9.35
C SER A 130 -3.45 5.31 -8.45
N LYS A 131 -2.88 6.47 -8.11
CA LYS A 131 -3.57 7.47 -7.31
C LYS A 131 -4.73 8.11 -8.10
N LEU A 132 -5.85 8.32 -7.41
CA LEU A 132 -6.93 9.17 -7.91
C LEU A 132 -6.46 10.61 -8.11
N ARG A 133 -7.11 11.37 -8.99
CA ARG A 133 -6.88 12.82 -9.03
C ARG A 133 -7.41 13.44 -7.74
N ASP A 134 -6.74 14.48 -7.23
CA ASP A 134 -7.15 15.18 -6.00
C ASP A 134 -8.62 15.62 -6.03
N GLU A 135 -9.12 16.07 -7.19
CA GLU A 135 -10.54 16.42 -7.38
C GLU A 135 -11.48 15.23 -7.16
N GLY A 136 -11.16 14.08 -7.74
CA GLY A 136 -11.97 12.87 -7.64
C GLY A 136 -11.88 12.26 -6.25
N PHE A 137 -10.69 12.28 -5.64
CA PHE A 137 -10.51 11.83 -4.27
C PHE A 137 -11.22 12.73 -3.26
N ARG A 138 -11.20 14.06 -3.43
CA ARG A 138 -11.98 15.00 -2.59
C ARG A 138 -13.47 14.67 -2.65
N LEU A 139 -14.03 14.53 -3.85
CA LEU A 139 -15.46 14.20 -4.03
C LEU A 139 -15.83 12.88 -3.38
N TRP A 140 -15.01 11.85 -3.54
CA TRP A 140 -15.25 10.54 -2.94
C TRP A 140 -15.08 10.56 -1.41
N MET A 141 -14.02 11.20 -0.91
CA MET A 141 -13.71 11.31 0.51
C MET A 141 -14.82 12.06 1.26
N ASP A 142 -15.17 13.26 0.80
CA ASP A 142 -16.13 14.13 1.47
C ASP A 142 -17.58 13.67 1.25
N GLY A 143 -17.90 13.28 0.01
CA GLY A 143 -19.28 12.96 -0.38
C GLY A 143 -19.71 11.54 -0.06
N ILE A 144 -18.76 10.60 0.10
CA ILE A 144 -19.08 9.17 0.28
C ILE A 144 -18.47 8.64 1.58
N LEU A 145 -17.14 8.63 1.70
CA LEU A 145 -16.50 7.92 2.82
C LEU A 145 -16.73 8.61 4.18
N LEU A 146 -16.47 9.93 4.30
CA LEU A 146 -16.74 10.66 5.55
C LEU A 146 -18.22 10.66 5.89
N ALA A 147 -19.08 10.81 4.88
CA ALA A 147 -20.52 10.76 5.06
C ALA A 147 -20.95 9.41 5.65
N ALA A 148 -20.45 8.29 5.12
CA ALA A 148 -20.71 6.96 5.67
C ALA A 148 -20.16 6.81 7.10
N ILE A 149 -18.91 7.21 7.35
CA ILE A 149 -18.31 7.16 8.71
C ILE A 149 -19.15 7.97 9.70
N TYR A 150 -19.59 9.18 9.35
CA TYR A 150 -20.38 10.03 10.26
C TYR A 150 -21.82 9.55 10.46
N GLN A 151 -22.35 8.71 9.55
CA GLN A 151 -23.64 8.04 9.75
C GLN A 151 -23.52 6.85 10.70
N CYS A 152 -22.42 6.09 10.61
CA CYS A 152 -22.25 4.83 11.34
C CYS A 152 -21.68 5.04 12.76
N TYR A 153 -20.96 6.14 13.03
CA TYR A 153 -20.33 6.40 14.33
C TYR A 153 -20.96 7.60 15.06
N SER A 154 -21.02 7.53 16.39
CA SER A 154 -21.50 8.65 17.18
C SER A 154 -20.54 9.85 17.12
N THR A 155 -21.08 11.06 17.32
CA THR A 155 -20.32 12.32 17.32
C THR A 155 -19.14 12.31 18.30
N ALA A 156 -19.30 11.69 19.47
CA ALA A 156 -18.23 11.55 20.45
C ALA A 156 -17.05 10.71 19.94
N HIS A 157 -17.30 9.73 19.07
CA HIS A 157 -16.23 8.92 18.47
C HIS A 157 -15.51 9.68 17.38
N VAL A 158 -16.25 10.40 16.52
CA VAL A 158 -15.68 11.01 15.32
C VAL A 158 -15.10 12.41 15.53
N GLN A 159 -15.24 12.99 16.73
CA GLN A 159 -14.81 14.36 17.06
C GLN A 159 -13.33 14.67 16.74
N HIS A 160 -12.48 13.64 16.68
CA HIS A 160 -11.04 13.77 16.42
C HIS A 160 -10.63 13.37 15.00
N TYR A 161 -11.59 12.92 14.18
CA TYR A 161 -11.35 12.61 12.78
C TYR A 161 -11.35 13.89 11.94
N SER A 162 -10.64 13.85 10.82
CA SER A 162 -10.70 14.94 9.83
C SER A 162 -12.12 15.09 9.29
N SER A 163 -12.56 16.34 9.20
CA SER A 163 -13.90 16.73 8.75
C SER A 163 -14.05 16.86 7.24
N SER A 164 -12.94 16.85 6.50
CA SER A 164 -12.90 16.88 5.05
C SER A 164 -11.54 16.42 4.54
N TYR A 165 -11.45 16.15 3.25
CA TYR A 165 -10.21 15.97 2.50
C TYR A 165 -9.21 17.10 2.76
N ASP A 166 -9.66 18.35 2.71
CA ASP A 166 -8.77 19.49 2.92
C ASP A 166 -8.29 19.57 4.38
N HIS A 167 -9.11 19.21 5.36
CA HIS A 167 -8.69 19.08 6.75
C HIS A 167 -7.64 17.96 6.90
N SER A 168 -7.86 16.78 6.30
CA SER A 168 -6.89 15.68 6.31
C SER A 168 -5.54 16.10 5.73
N ARG A 169 -5.55 16.82 4.61
CA ARG A 169 -4.35 17.32 3.93
C ARG A 169 -3.61 18.38 4.76
N CYS A 170 -4.34 19.30 5.40
CA CYS A 170 -3.74 20.26 6.31
C CYS A 170 -3.07 19.54 7.50
N ASN A 171 -3.74 18.57 8.11
CA ASN A 171 -3.18 17.81 9.23
C ASN A 171 -1.96 16.98 8.82
N SER A 172 -1.98 16.36 7.63
CA SER A 172 -0.85 15.56 7.15
C SER A 172 0.38 16.41 6.83
N THR A 173 0.20 17.69 6.50
CA THR A 173 1.30 18.63 6.19
C THR A 173 1.67 19.56 7.34
N ALA A 174 0.89 19.60 8.42
CA ALA A 174 1.05 20.51 9.55
C ALA A 174 2.44 20.46 10.17
N LEU A 175 2.98 19.26 10.45
CA LEU A 175 4.33 19.11 11.02
C LEU A 175 5.45 19.62 10.11
N GLY A 176 5.21 19.67 8.80
CA GLY A 176 6.13 20.26 7.83
C GLY A 176 5.99 21.78 7.72
N VAL A 177 4.87 22.36 8.16
CA VAL A 177 4.52 23.79 8.00
C VAL A 177 4.65 24.58 9.31
N GLU A 178 4.33 23.98 10.46
CA GLU A 178 4.40 24.60 11.78
C GLU A 178 5.82 25.09 12.15
N PRO A 179 6.92 24.40 11.81
CA PRO A 179 8.28 24.90 12.04
C PRO A 179 8.73 25.98 11.03
N LEU A 180 8.01 26.18 9.91
CA LEU A 180 8.41 27.08 8.82
C LEU A 180 8.12 28.57 9.09
N SER A 181 7.71 28.93 10.30
CA SER A 181 7.78 30.31 10.78
C SER A 181 9.23 30.82 10.89
N GLN A 182 10.23 29.94 10.75
CA GLN A 182 11.63 30.31 10.50
C GLN A 182 12.04 30.01 9.04
N ARG A 183 12.54 31.07 8.38
CA ARG A 183 12.88 31.17 6.95
C ARG A 183 13.84 30.06 6.46
N VAL A 184 13.32 28.93 6.01
CA VAL A 184 14.02 28.02 5.08
C VAL A 184 12.96 27.34 4.22
N HIS A 185 13.13 27.27 2.90
CA HIS A 185 12.30 26.40 2.06
C HIS A 185 12.74 24.94 2.24
N PRO A 186 11.83 24.04 2.66
CA PRO A 186 11.74 22.73 2.03
C PRO A 186 10.28 22.34 1.74
N MET A 187 10.10 21.41 0.79
CA MET A 187 8.80 20.80 0.49
C MET A 187 8.13 20.30 1.77
N ALA A 188 6.85 20.66 1.99
CA ALA A 188 6.08 20.15 3.12
C ALA A 188 6.09 18.61 3.07
N ARG A 189 6.74 18.00 4.07
CA ARG A 189 6.79 16.55 4.20
C ARG A 189 5.42 16.07 4.68
N GLU A 190 4.74 15.26 3.89
CA GLU A 190 3.46 14.68 4.29
C GLU A 190 3.70 13.55 5.30
N HIS A 191 3.08 13.67 6.47
CA HIS A 191 3.08 12.65 7.51
C HIS A 191 1.90 11.72 7.34
N GLN A 192 2.11 10.44 7.65
CA GLN A 192 1.03 9.45 7.64
C GLN A 192 0.08 9.70 8.79
N LEU A 193 -1.04 10.34 8.49
CA LEU A 193 -2.17 10.47 9.41
C LEU A 193 -2.88 9.11 9.50
N VAL A 194 -3.21 8.68 10.72
CA VAL A 194 -3.90 7.41 10.96
C VAL A 194 -4.96 7.60 12.04
N TYR A 195 -6.18 7.17 11.74
CA TYR A 195 -7.29 7.12 12.67
C TYR A 195 -7.72 5.68 12.94
N TYR A 196 -8.12 5.39 14.18
CA TYR A 196 -8.64 4.07 14.52
C TYR A 196 -10.15 4.05 14.34
N LEU A 197 -10.62 3.32 13.32
CA LEU A 197 -12.03 3.01 13.10
C LEU A 197 -12.38 1.73 13.87
N ARG A 198 -13.35 1.81 14.78
CA ARG A 198 -13.71 0.69 15.66
C ARG A 198 -14.64 -0.32 14.96
N PRO A 199 -14.62 -1.61 15.32
CA PRO A 199 -15.36 -2.63 14.58
C PRO A 199 -16.89 -2.53 14.72
N GLU A 200 -17.42 -1.86 15.74
CA GLU A 200 -18.85 -1.93 16.10
C GLU A 200 -19.78 -1.39 15.01
N ALA A 201 -19.27 -0.53 14.13
CA ALA A 201 -20.04 0.08 13.05
C ALA A 201 -19.64 -0.41 11.65
N MET A 202 -18.69 -1.35 11.53
CA MET A 202 -18.12 -1.78 10.23
C MET A 202 -19.04 -2.69 9.42
N ALA A 203 -20.08 -3.25 10.02
CA ALA A 203 -21.08 -4.03 9.29
C ALA A 203 -22.06 -3.14 8.50
N ASP A 204 -22.18 -1.88 8.90
CA ASP A 204 -23.11 -0.89 8.33
C ASP A 204 -22.40 0.11 7.40
N VAL A 205 -21.08 -0.03 7.21
CA VAL A 205 -20.23 0.72 6.27
C VAL A 205 -19.94 -0.13 5.03
#